data_AF-A0A7C3A5V0-F1
#
_entry.id   AF-A0A7C3A5V0-F1
#
_cell.length_a   1.000
_cell.length_b   1.000
_cell.length_c   1.000
_cell.angle_alpha   90.00
_cell.angle_beta   90.00
_cell.angle_gamma   90.00
#
_symmetry.space_group_name_H-M   'P 1'
#
loop_
_entity.id
_entity.type
_entity.pdbx_description
1 polymer ?
#
loop_
_entity_poly.entity_id
_entity_poly.type
_entity_poly.pdbx_seq_one_letter_code
_entity_poly.pdbx_strand_id
1 'polypeptide(L)'
;MDIIDLIKSRRSVRKLKPDPVPDEILMKLLEAARWAPSWANTQCWEFIVVKDPKIKAELSETLVPPRNPAKNVVANAPVVI
;
A
#
# COMPACT_ATOMS: atom_id res chain seq x y z
N MET A 1 -5.87 20.71 8.33
CA MET A 1 -6.60 19.53 8.85
C MET A 1 -5.80 19.02 10.03
N ASP A 2 -6.45 18.75 11.16
CA ASP A 2 -5.77 18.17 12.33
C ASP A 2 -5.69 16.64 12.24
N ILE A 3 -5.12 15.99 13.26
CA ILE A 3 -4.94 14.54 13.28
C ILE A 3 -6.27 13.78 13.35
N ILE A 4 -7.27 14.29 14.07
CA ILE A 4 -8.56 13.62 14.24
C ILE A 4 -9.34 13.66 12.92
N ASP A 5 -9.33 14.80 12.25
CA ASP A 5 -9.94 14.98 10.94
C ASP A 5 -9.26 14.11 9.87
N LEU A 6 -7.91 13.98 9.92
CA LEU A 6 -7.17 13.10 9.02
C LEU A 6 -7.59 11.64 9.16
N ILE A 7 -7.67 11.15 10.41
CA ILE A 7 -8.10 9.78 10.69
C ILE A 7 -9.54 9.56 10.22
N LYS A 8 -10.44 10.51 10.48
CA LYS A 8 -11.85 10.44 10.07
C LYS A 8 -12.07 10.59 8.57
N SER A 9 -11.16 11.23 7.84
CA SER A 9 -11.29 11.45 6.39
C SER A 9 -10.68 10.32 5.56
N ARG A 10 -9.76 9.51 6.10
CA ARG A 10 -9.17 8.36 5.41
C ARG A 10 -10.24 7.39 4.90
N ARG A 11 -10.13 6.96 3.64
CA ARG A 11 -11.01 5.97 3.01
C ARG A 11 -10.19 4.87 2.35
N SER A 12 -10.80 3.69 2.20
CA SER A 12 -10.25 2.63 1.35
C SER A 12 -10.66 2.91 -0.10
N VAL A 13 -9.71 3.36 -0.91
CA VAL A 13 -9.94 3.80 -2.29
C VAL A 13 -9.95 2.58 -3.22
N ARG A 14 -10.94 2.50 -4.12
CA ARG A 14 -11.15 1.36 -5.03
C ARG A 14 -10.85 1.66 -6.51
N LYS A 15 -10.49 2.90 -6.83
CA LYS A 15 -10.10 3.36 -8.16
C LYS A 15 -8.93 4.33 -8.00
N LEU A 16 -7.79 3.97 -8.57
CA LEU A 16 -6.57 4.74 -8.49
C LEU A 16 -6.27 5.34 -9.86
N LYS A 17 -5.60 6.49 -9.86
CA LYS A 17 -5.05 7.02 -11.11
C LYS A 17 -3.80 6.21 -11.49
N PRO A 18 -3.46 6.11 -12.79
CA PRO A 18 -2.27 5.41 -13.24
C PRO A 18 -0.98 6.20 -13.01
N ASP A 19 -1.06 7.44 -12.51
CA ASP A 19 0.08 8.31 -12.27
C ASP A 19 1.13 7.60 -11.39
N PRO A 20 2.41 7.60 -11.79
CA PRO A 20 3.46 7.01 -10.98
C PRO A 20 3.61 7.77 -9.65
N VAL A 21 3.87 7.03 -8.57
CA VAL A 21 4.16 7.63 -7.26
C VAL A 21 5.67 7.96 -7.20
N PRO A 22 6.04 9.23 -6.93
CA PRO A 22 7.44 9.62 -6.75
C PRO A 22 8.12 8.87 -5.61
N ASP A 23 9.39 8.52 -5.80
CA ASP A 23 10.17 7.74 -4.83
C ASP A 23 10.35 8.46 -3.49
N GLU A 24 10.47 9.79 -3.51
CA GLU A 24 10.56 10.59 -2.28
C GLU A 24 9.32 10.41 -1.38
N ILE A 25 8.13 10.30 -1.98
CA ILE A 25 6.89 10.06 -1.24
C ILE A 25 6.89 8.66 -0.64
N LEU A 26 7.36 7.66 -1.38
CA LEU A 26 7.49 6.28 -0.89
C LEU A 26 8.48 6.20 0.27
N MET A 27 9.64 6.83 0.15
CA MET A 27 10.65 6.85 1.21
C MET A 27 10.13 7.54 2.47
N LYS A 28 9.40 8.65 2.33
CA LYS A 28 8.76 9.33 3.46
C LYS A 28 7.73 8.45 4.18
N LEU A 29 6.95 7.67 3.42
CA LEU A 29 5.99 6.71 3.97
C LEU A 29 6.68 5.56 4.70
N LEU A 30 7.71 4.97 4.10
CA LEU A 30 8.48 3.87 4.70
C LEU A 30 9.22 4.32 5.96
N GLU A 31 9.75 5.55 5.98
CA GLU A 31 10.36 6.13 7.18
C GLU A 31 9.33 6.27 8.31
N ALA A 32 8.11 6.74 8.02
CA ALA A 32 7.05 6.81 9.01
C ALA A 32 6.66 5.40 9.53
N ALA A 33 6.61 4.39 8.65
CA ALA A 33 6.36 3.00 9.04
C ALA A 33 7.48 2.43 9.91
N ARG A 34 8.74 2.77 9.63
CA ARG A 34 9.92 2.37 10.41
C ARG A 34 9.88 2.89 11.85
N TRP A 35 9.25 4.05 12.08
CA TRP A 35 9.06 4.62 13.41
C TRP A 35 7.89 4.01 14.20
N ALA A 36 7.12 3.09 13.61
CA ALA A 36 6.07 2.41 14.34
C ALA A 36 6.67 1.55 15.48
N PRO A 37 6.16 1.64 16.72
CA PRO A 37 6.64 0.82 17.81
C PRO A 37 6.25 -0.65 17.58
N SER A 38 7.14 -1.57 17.95
CA SER A 38 6.84 -2.99 18.01
C SER A 38 7.19 -3.54 19.39
N TRP A 39 6.59 -4.68 19.77
CA TRP A 39 6.92 -5.34 21.02
C TRP A 39 8.42 -5.64 21.09
N ALA A 40 9.06 -5.26 22.20
CA ALA A 40 10.52 -5.37 22.40
C ALA A 40 11.39 -4.79 21.25
N ASN A 41 10.86 -3.84 20.47
CA ASN A 41 11.52 -3.25 19.30
C ASN A 41 12.02 -4.28 18.26
N THR A 42 11.36 -5.43 18.17
CA THR A 42 11.70 -6.52 17.24
C THR A 42 11.64 -6.13 15.76
N GLN A 43 10.84 -5.10 15.41
CA GLN A 43 10.62 -4.65 14.03
C GLN A 43 10.34 -5.83 13.09
N CYS A 44 9.43 -6.72 13.52
CA CYS A 44 9.18 -8.02 12.91
C CYS A 44 8.36 -7.94 11.60
N TRP A 45 8.68 -6.98 10.74
CA TRP A 45 8.04 -6.72 9.46
C TRP A 45 9.08 -6.37 8.40
N GLU A 46 8.75 -6.70 7.16
CA GLU A 46 9.49 -6.28 5.98
C GLU A 46 8.48 -5.67 5.00
N PHE A 47 8.92 -4.70 4.20
CA PHE A 47 8.11 -4.05 3.18
C PHE A 47 8.68 -4.37 1.81
N ILE A 48 7.85 -4.86 0.89
CA ILE A 48 8.23 -5.14 -0.49
C ILE A 48 7.50 -4.16 -1.40
N VAL A 49 8.23 -3.23 -2.00
CA VAL A 49 7.66 -2.26 -2.93
C VAL A 49 7.61 -2.85 -4.34
N VAL A 50 6.40 -3.14 -4.82
CA VAL A 50 6.17 -3.76 -6.13
C VAL A 50 5.64 -2.72 -7.11
N LYS A 51 6.46 -2.42 -8.12
CA LYS A 51 6.09 -1.56 -9.27
C LYS A 51 5.87 -2.35 -10.56
N ASP A 52 6.50 -3.51 -10.68
CA ASP A 52 6.42 -4.34 -11.89
C ASP A 52 4.96 -4.76 -12.17
N PRO A 53 4.40 -4.42 -13.35
CA PRO A 53 3.04 -4.78 -13.71
C PRO A 53 2.78 -6.29 -13.74
N LYS A 54 3.78 -7.11 -14.10
CA LYS A 54 3.65 -8.57 -14.12
C LYS A 54 3.51 -9.12 -12.71
N ILE A 55 4.36 -8.70 -11.79
CA ILE A 55 4.31 -9.13 -10.38
C ILE A 55 2.98 -8.68 -9.75
N LYS A 56 2.52 -7.44 -10.03
CA LYS A 56 1.20 -6.98 -9.54
C LYS A 56 0.03 -7.81 -10.07
N ALA A 57 0.08 -8.24 -11.33
CA ALA A 57 -0.93 -9.13 -11.90
C ALA A 57 -0.92 -10.50 -11.21
N GLU A 58 0.26 -11.08 -10.97
CA GLU A 58 0.41 -12.34 -10.23
C GLU A 58 -0.08 -12.22 -8.78
N LEU A 59 0.29 -11.14 -8.08
CA LEU A 59 -0.19 -10.85 -6.72
C LEU A 59 -1.71 -10.76 -6.66
N SER A 60 -2.34 -10.09 -7.63
CA SER A 60 -3.80 -10.00 -7.73
C SER A 60 -4.46 -11.39 -7.79
N GLU A 61 -3.84 -12.37 -8.45
CA GLU A 61 -4.40 -13.72 -8.54
C GLU A 61 -4.37 -14.50 -7.24
N THR A 62 -3.45 -14.18 -6.32
CA THR A 62 -3.40 -14.78 -4.98
C THR A 62 -4.56 -14.36 -4.07
N LEU A 63 -5.28 -13.27 -4.42
CA LEU A 63 -6.37 -12.75 -3.61
C LEU A 63 -7.62 -13.63 -3.74
N VAL A 64 -8.13 -14.09 -2.60
CA VAL A 64 -9.37 -14.87 -2.49
C VAL A 64 -10.46 -14.09 -1.75
N PRO A 65 -11.76 -14.36 -2.00
CA PRO A 65 -12.30 -15.21 -3.07
C PRO A 65 -12.19 -14.52 -4.46
N PRO A 66 -12.51 -15.20 -5.58
CA PRO A 66 -12.41 -14.62 -6.93
C PRO A 66 -13.15 -13.28 -7.12
N ARG A 67 -14.19 -13.02 -6.32
CA ARG A 67 -14.96 -11.76 -6.31
C ARG A 67 -14.34 -10.66 -5.44
N ASN A 68 -13.12 -10.81 -4.95
CA ASN A 68 -12.48 -9.83 -4.10
C ASN A 68 -12.31 -8.50 -4.87
N PRO A 69 -12.93 -7.40 -4.41
CA PRO A 69 -12.89 -6.12 -5.12
C PRO A 69 -11.49 -5.49 -5.18
N ALA A 70 -10.54 -5.99 -4.37
CA ALA A 70 -9.16 -5.52 -4.38
C ALA A 70 -8.34 -6.04 -5.57
N LYS A 71 -8.75 -7.13 -6.23
CA LYS A 71 -8.03 -7.70 -7.40
C LYS A 71 -7.70 -6.63 -8.45
N ASN A 72 -8.72 -5.92 -8.90
CA ASN A 72 -8.56 -4.85 -9.89
C ASN A 72 -7.66 -3.71 -9.39
N VAL A 73 -7.68 -3.40 -8.10
CA VAL A 73 -6.85 -2.33 -7.55
C VAL A 73 -5.39 -2.77 -7.50
N VAL A 74 -5.11 -3.98 -7.01
CA VAL A 74 -3.73 -4.50 -6.90
C VAL A 74 -3.07 -4.63 -8.27
N ALA A 75 -3.80 -5.16 -9.26
CA ALA A 75 -3.25 -5.30 -10.62
C ALA A 75 -2.92 -3.95 -11.28
N ASN A 76 -3.73 -2.91 -11.03
CA ASN A 76 -3.65 -1.63 -11.75
C ASN A 76 -3.07 -0.47 -10.93
N ALA A 77 -2.78 -0.67 -9.64
CA ALA A 77 -2.16 0.36 -8.81
C ALA A 77 -0.79 0.75 -9.38
N PRO A 78 -0.37 2.02 -9.31
CA PRO A 78 0.99 2.42 -9.72
C PRO A 78 2.06 1.68 -8.92
N VAL A 79 1.80 1.41 -7.64
CA VAL A 79 2.67 0.69 -6.71
C VAL A 79 1.83 -0.06 -5.68
N VAL A 80 2.31 -1.25 -5.28
CA VAL A 80 1.78 -2.06 -4.18
C VAL A 80 2.89 -2.21 -3.14
N ILE A 81 2.56 -2.11 -1.86
CA ILE A 81 3.46 -2.30 -0.72
C ILE A 81 2.84 -3.35 0.20
#